data_AF-Q4C570-F1
#
_entry.id   AF-Q4C570-F1
#
_cell.length_a   1.000
_cell.length_b   1.000
_cell.length_c   1.000
_cell.angle_alpha   90.00
_cell.angle_beta   90.00
_cell.angle_gamma   90.00
#
_symmetry.space_group_name_H-M   'P 1'
#
loop_
_entity.id
_entity.type
_entity.pdbx_description
1 polymer ?
#
loop_
_entity_poly.entity_id
_entity_poly.type
_entity_poly.pdbx_seq_one_letter_code
_entity_poly.pdbx_strand_id
1 'polypeptide(L)'
;MAAVEEKSMVPTVLVGVGGTGAEILSRIRRLVEETYGSLNGFPILSFLVVDTDKDYKISNPEAGGSKFKDHEKHWASVSGKQVSDMVSDMEQYPWIDR
;
A
#
# COMPACT_ATOMS: atom_id res chain seq x y z
N MET A 1 -16.98 -14.64 31.10
CA MET A 1 -16.06 -13.73 30.39
C MET A 1 -15.62 -14.44 29.12
N ALA A 2 -15.87 -13.86 27.94
CA ALA A 2 -15.41 -14.47 26.69
C ALA A 2 -13.88 -14.42 26.67
N ALA A 3 -13.23 -15.56 26.46
CA ALA A 3 -11.80 -15.61 26.24
C ALA A 3 -11.51 -14.82 24.96
N VAL A 4 -10.87 -13.66 25.10
CA VAL A 4 -10.31 -12.96 23.95
C VAL A 4 -9.16 -13.84 23.49
N GLU A 5 -9.36 -14.52 22.36
CA GLU A 5 -8.29 -15.26 21.70
C GLU A 5 -7.19 -14.24 21.36
N GLU A 6 -6.07 -14.29 22.07
CA GLU A 6 -4.89 -13.48 21.77
C GLU A 6 -4.38 -13.90 20.39
N LYS A 7 -4.91 -13.26 19.34
CA LYS A 7 -4.30 -13.33 18.02
C LYS A 7 -2.95 -12.64 18.13
N SER A 8 -1.89 -13.43 18.24
CA SER A 8 -0.52 -12.95 18.09
C SER A 8 -0.45 -12.14 16.80
N MET A 9 -0.01 -10.89 16.88
CA MET A 9 0.19 -10.10 15.66
C MET A 9 1.31 -10.72 14.84
N VAL A 10 0.98 -11.10 13.62
CA VAL A 10 1.94 -11.61 12.64
C VAL A 10 2.47 -10.45 11.79
N PRO A 11 3.69 -10.57 11.24
CA PRO A 11 4.19 -9.62 10.26
C PRO A 11 3.16 -9.37 9.16
N THR A 12 2.75 -8.11 8.99
CA THR A 12 1.64 -7.69 8.12
C THR A 12 2.11 -6.57 7.21
N VAL A 13 1.79 -6.66 5.92
CA VAL A 13 1.99 -5.59 4.94
C VAL A 13 0.63 -5.02 4.56
N LEU A 14 0.44 -3.71 4.75
CA LEU A 14 -0.75 -3.00 4.28
C LEU A 14 -0.47 -2.44 2.89
N VAL A 15 -1.28 -2.84 1.91
CA VAL A 15 -1.15 -2.43 0.51
C VAL A 15 -2.27 -1.47 0.14
N GLY A 16 -1.90 -0.24 -0.23
CA GLY A 16 -2.81 0.79 -0.72
C GLY A 16 -2.67 0.93 -2.21
N VAL A 17 -3.77 0.78 -2.96
CA VAL A 17 -3.78 0.91 -4.41
C VAL A 17 -4.41 2.25 -4.82
N GLY A 18 -3.71 2.98 -5.69
CA GLY A 18 -4.05 4.32 -6.13
C GLY A 18 -3.95 5.39 -5.03
N GLY A 19 -4.26 6.63 -5.39
CA GLY A 19 -4.17 7.76 -4.47
C GLY A 19 -5.03 7.62 -3.22
N THR A 20 -6.24 7.06 -3.33
CA THR A 20 -7.10 6.80 -2.16
C THR A 20 -6.48 5.78 -1.20
N GLY A 21 -5.83 4.73 -1.74
CA GLY A 21 -5.09 3.77 -0.92
C GLY A 21 -3.96 4.46 -0.15
N ALA A 22 -3.23 5.36 -0.81
CA ALA A 22 -2.17 6.14 -0.18
C ALA A 22 -2.69 7.06 0.95
N GLU A 23 -3.84 7.71 0.76
CA GLU A 23 -4.52 8.54 1.79
C GLU A 23 -4.88 7.73 3.04
N ILE A 24 -5.50 6.56 2.84
CA ILE A 24 -5.90 5.68 3.94
C ILE A 24 -4.67 5.17 4.68
N LEU A 25 -3.65 4.69 3.97
CA LEU A 25 -2.41 4.21 4.58
C LEU A 25 -1.69 5.31 5.35
N SER A 26 -1.71 6.55 4.86
CA SER A 26 -1.13 7.71 5.54
C SER A 26 -1.78 7.97 6.90
N ARG A 27 -3.12 7.83 6.98
CA ARG A 27 -3.89 7.95 8.22
C ARG A 27 -3.65 6.78 9.17
N ILE A 28 -3.59 5.55 8.65
CA ILE A 28 -3.27 4.37 9.47
C ILE A 28 -1.87 4.50 10.07
N ARG A 29 -0.88 4.93 9.27
CA ARG A 29 0.48 5.19 9.77
C ARG A 29 0.46 6.19 10.92
N ARG A 30 -0.30 7.28 10.82
CA ARG A 30 -0.46 8.25 11.91
C ARG A 30 -0.95 7.58 13.19
N LEU A 31 -2.01 6.77 13.10
CA LEU A 31 -2.56 6.06 14.26
C LEU A 31 -1.53 5.13 14.90
N VAL A 32 -0.74 4.42 14.10
CA VAL A 32 0.32 3.54 14.61
C VAL A 32 1.43 4.33 15.29
N GLU A 33 1.87 5.43 14.69
CA GLU A 33 2.91 6.29 15.28
C GLU A 33 2.43 7.00 16.54
N GLU A 34 1.18 7.47 16.59
CA GLU A 34 0.58 8.06 17.79
C GLU A 34 0.42 7.02 18.92
N THR A 35 0.12 5.77 18.58
CA THR A 35 -0.11 4.69 19.58
C THR A 35 1.20 4.09 20.09
N TYR A 36 2.18 3.89 19.22
CA TYR A 36 3.42 3.15 19.53
C TYR A 36 4.69 4.01 19.46
N GLY A 37 4.54 5.33 19.28
CA GLY A 37 5.61 6.32 19.22
C GLY A 37 6.31 6.39 17.87
N SER A 38 6.69 5.25 17.28
CA SER A 38 7.26 5.20 15.94
C SER A 38 7.13 3.82 15.31
N LEU A 39 7.26 3.74 13.98
CA LEU A 39 7.31 2.48 13.25
C LEU A 39 8.51 1.59 13.64
N ASN A 40 9.59 2.16 14.19
CA ASN A 40 10.71 1.38 14.73
C ASN A 40 10.32 0.61 16.00
N GLY A 41 9.33 1.12 16.75
CA GLY A 41 8.75 0.43 17.90
C GLY A 41 7.70 -0.62 17.51
N PHE A 42 7.34 -0.71 16.23
CA PHE A 42 6.31 -1.60 15.72
C PHE A 42 6.69 -2.27 14.39
N PRO A 43 7.79 -3.05 14.34
CA PRO A 43 8.37 -3.57 13.10
C PRO A 43 7.55 -4.68 12.43
N ILE A 44 6.45 -5.10 13.04
CA ILE A 44 5.54 -6.12 12.50
C ILE A 44 4.61 -5.56 11.43
N LEU A 45 4.57 -4.23 11.22
CA LEU A 45 3.72 -3.60 10.22
C LEU A 45 4.56 -2.89 9.17
N SER A 46 4.29 -3.19 7.90
CA SER A 46 4.91 -2.53 6.74
C SER A 46 3.85 -1.94 5.83
N PHE A 47 4.22 -0.94 5.02
CA PHE A 47 3.33 -0.23 4.12
C PHE A 47 3.83 -0.33 2.68
N LEU A 48 2.92 -0.51 1.73
CA LEU A 48 3.19 -0.46 0.30
C LEU A 48 2.08 0.32 -0.40
N VAL A 49 2.44 1.36 -1.12
CA VAL A 49 1.55 2.13 -1.99
C VAL A 49 1.84 1.76 -3.43
N VAL A 50 0.82 1.37 -4.19
CA VAL A 50 0.90 1.06 -5.61
C VAL A 50 0.05 2.06 -6.36
N ASP A 51 0.66 2.93 -7.17
CA ASP A 51 -0.07 3.96 -7.92
C ASP A 51 0.43 4.04 -9.37
N THR A 52 -0.46 4.37 -10.29
CA THR A 52 -0.14 4.71 -11.68
C THR A 52 0.35 6.15 -11.82
N ASP A 53 0.00 7.03 -10.88
CA ASP A 53 0.51 8.39 -10.81
C ASP A 53 1.81 8.44 -10.00
N LYS A 54 2.93 8.71 -10.68
CA LYS A 54 4.27 8.77 -10.09
C LYS A 54 4.42 9.90 -9.07
N ASP A 55 3.69 10.99 -9.29
CA ASP A 55 3.85 12.24 -8.54
C ASP A 55 2.67 12.48 -7.58
N TYR A 56 1.90 11.43 -7.27
CA TYR A 56 0.80 11.52 -6.33
C TYR A 56 1.28 12.04 -4.96
N LYS A 57 0.57 13.04 -4.45
CA LYS A 57 0.84 13.67 -3.16
C LYS A 57 -0.38 13.51 -2.26
N ILE A 58 -0.10 13.15 -1.01
CA ILE A 58 -1.12 13.16 0.04
C ILE A 58 -1.70 14.57 0.14
N SER A 59 -3.01 14.65 0.02
CA SER A 59 -3.81 15.87 -0.07
C SER A 59 -3.76 16.66 1.23
N ASN A 60 -3.72 15.96 2.38
CA ASN A 60 -3.59 16.57 3.69
C ASN A 60 -2.45 15.92 4.50
N PRO A 61 -1.20 16.38 4.34
CA PRO A 61 -0.04 15.82 5.03
C PRO A 61 -0.14 15.92 6.56
N GLU A 62 -0.83 16.93 7.09
CA GLU A 62 -1.02 17.12 8.54
C GLU A 62 -1.99 16.10 9.15
N ALA A 63 -2.86 15.51 8.32
CA ALA A 63 -3.72 14.39 8.72
C ALA A 63 -3.03 13.03 8.58
N GLY A 64 -1.83 12.99 8.01
CA GLY A 64 -1.03 11.78 7.82
C GLY A 64 0.04 11.59 8.90
N GLY A 65 0.63 10.38 8.93
CA GLY A 65 1.82 10.10 9.72
C GLY A 65 3.09 10.56 8.98
N SER A 66 4.23 10.00 9.36
CA SER A 66 5.49 10.24 8.64
C SER A 66 5.38 9.89 7.16
N LYS A 67 6.11 10.62 6.30
CA LYS A 67 6.07 10.40 4.85
C LYS A 67 6.48 8.97 4.48
N PHE A 68 5.83 8.40 3.47
CA PHE A 68 6.24 7.12 2.89
C PHE A 68 7.69 7.20 2.39
N LYS A 69 8.46 6.17 2.72
CA LYS A 69 9.82 5.97 2.22
C LYS A 69 9.77 5.55 0.75
N ASP A 70 10.89 5.69 0.05
CA ASP A 70 10.89 5.40 -1.39
C ASP A 70 10.65 3.92 -1.71
N HIS A 71 11.07 3.00 -0.84
CA HIS A 71 10.77 1.57 -1.00
C HIS A 71 9.33 1.20 -0.65
N GLU A 72 8.55 2.11 -0.05
CA GLU A 72 7.13 1.90 0.27
C GLU A 72 6.22 2.41 -0.85
N LYS A 73 6.79 2.98 -1.92
CA LYS A 73 6.05 3.46 -3.09
C LYS A 73 6.46 2.68 -4.32
N HIS A 74 5.49 2.09 -4.99
CA HIS A 74 5.65 1.44 -6.27
C HIS A 74 4.85 2.18 -7.33
N TRP A 75 5.56 2.70 -8.33
CA TRP A 75 4.93 3.26 -9.52
C TRP A 75 4.58 2.13 -10.49
N ALA A 76 3.30 1.80 -10.56
CA ALA A 76 2.77 0.85 -11.51
C ALA A 76 2.66 1.51 -12.90
N SER A 77 3.43 1.01 -13.86
CA SER A 77 3.35 1.47 -15.25
C SER A 77 3.42 0.29 -16.20
N VAL A 78 2.77 0.44 -17.35
CA VAL A 78 2.80 -0.53 -18.44
C VAL A 78 3.22 0.22 -19.71
N SER A 79 4.24 -0.27 -20.40
CA SER A 79 4.66 0.30 -21.68
C SER A 79 3.71 -0.09 -22.80
N GLY A 80 3.62 0.73 -23.86
CA GLY A 80 2.78 0.41 -25.02
C GLY A 80 3.13 -0.94 -25.68
N LYS A 81 4.41 -1.32 -25.65
CA LYS A 81 4.86 -2.65 -26.10
C LYS A 81 4.25 -3.76 -25.24
N GLN A 82 4.31 -3.63 -23.92
CA GLN A 82 3.71 -4.62 -23.01
C GLN A 82 2.20 -4.75 -23.21
N VAL A 83 1.50 -3.64 -23.45
CA VAL A 83 0.07 -3.69 -23.79
C VAL A 83 -0.16 -4.45 -25.09
N SER A 84 0.61 -4.15 -26.14
CA SER A 84 0.51 -4.85 -27.44
C SER A 84 0.77 -6.35 -27.31
N ASP A 85 1.79 -6.73 -26.52
CA ASP A 85 2.15 -8.12 -26.26
C ASP A 85 1.04 -8.82 -25.47
N MET A 86 0.47 -8.16 -24.45
CA MET A 86 -0.65 -8.70 -23.64
C MET A 86 -1.93 -8.91 -24.46
N VAL A 87 -2.28 -7.98 -25.34
CA VAL A 87 -3.46 -8.10 -26.21
C VAL A 87 -3.27 -9.19 -27.27
N SER A 88 -2.04 -9.41 -27.73
CA SER A 88 -1.74 -10.44 -28.72
C SER A 88 -1.70 -11.86 -28.14
N ASP A 89 -1.56 -11.99 -26.82
CA ASP A 89 -1.38 -13.27 -26.11
C ASP A 89 -2.27 -13.35 -24.85
N MET A 90 -3.55 -12.96 -25.01
CA MET A 90 -4.51 -12.86 -23.89
C MET A 90 -4.71 -14.18 -23.12
N GLU A 91 -4.51 -15.33 -23.77
CA GLU A 91 -4.60 -16.65 -23.15
C GLU A 91 -3.58 -16.83 -22.00
N GLN A 92 -2.44 -16.14 -22.04
CA GLN A 92 -1.43 -16.16 -20.98
C GLN A 92 -1.74 -15.20 -19.82
N TYR A 93 -2.79 -14.37 -19.95
CA TYR A 93 -3.23 -13.40 -18.96
C TYR A 93 -4.69 -13.66 -18.54
N PRO A 94 -4.98 -14.78 -17.85
CA PRO A 94 -6.35 -15.22 -17.54
C PRO A 94 -7.15 -14.27 -16.63
N TRP A 95 -6.53 -13.21 -16.12
CA TRP A 95 -7.19 -12.16 -15.34
C TRP A 95 -7.67 -10.97 -16.19
N ILE A 96 -7.29 -10.89 -17.46
CA ILE A 96 -7.69 -9.81 -18.38
C ILE A 96 -9.03 -10.14 -19.04
N ASP A 97 -9.27 -11.41 -19.38
CA ASP A 97 -10.52 -11.86 -20.00
C ASP A 97 -11.50 -12.36 -18.91
N ARG A 98 -12.64 -11.69 -18.75
CA ARG A 98 -13.75 -12.08 -17.85
C ARG A 98 -15.08 -11.97 -18.57
#